data_AF-A0A3B8PTC9-F1
#
_entry.id   AF-A0A3B8PTC9-F1
#
_cell.length_a   1.000
_cell.length_b   1.000
_cell.length_c   1.000
_cell.angle_alpha   90.00
_cell.angle_beta   90.00
_cell.angle_gamma   90.00
#
_symmetry.space_group_name_H-M   'P 1'
#
loop_
_entity.id
_entity.type
_entity.pdbx_description
1 polymer ?
#
loop_
_entity_poly.entity_id
_entity_poly.type
_entity_poly.pdbx_seq_one_letter_code
_entity_poly.pdbx_strand_id
1 'polypeptide(L)' 'KVVQVNWPGHETHFDTHGGHFPDMKNTLLPPMDRAYAALLQDLDQRGLLEDTLVVWSGEFGRTP' A
#
# COMPACT_ATOMS: atom_id res chain seq x y z
N LYS A 1 13.29 14.64 4.23
CA LYS A 1 13.93 13.36 3.83
C LYS A 1 12.85 12.52 3.17
N VAL A 2 13.14 11.82 2.07
CA VAL A 2 12.16 10.95 1.38
C VAL A 2 12.45 9.51 1.77
N VAL A 3 11.41 8.79 2.20
CA VAL A 3 11.48 7.35 2.45
C VAL A 3 10.53 6.69 1.45
N GLN A 4 11.06 5.76 0.65
CA GLN A 4 10.28 4.98 -0.29
C GLN A 4 10.25 3.53 0.20
N VAL A 5 9.04 2.97 0.28
CA VAL A 5 8.82 1.56 0.61
C VAL A 5 8.43 0.85 -0.68
N ASN A 6 9.23 -0.13 -1.09
CA ASN A 6 8.95 -0.96 -2.26
C ASN A 6 8.43 -2.31 -1.77
N TRP A 7 7.30 -2.75 -2.33
CA TRP A 7 6.74 -4.06 -2.00
C TRP A 7 7.55 -5.16 -2.71
N PRO A 8 8.14 -6.12 -1.98
CA PRO A 8 8.96 -7.16 -2.60
C PRO A 8 8.10 -8.31 -3.14
N GLY A 9 8.39 -8.76 -4.36
CA GLY A 9 7.90 -10.05 -4.89
C GLY A 9 7.39 -9.99 -6.32
N HIS A 10 7.86 -10.91 -7.16
CA HIS A 10 7.47 -11.04 -8.57
C HIS A 10 5.98 -11.42 -8.77
N GLU A 11 5.32 -11.90 -7.71
CA GLU A 11 3.94 -12.43 -7.75
C GLU A 11 2.92 -11.55 -6.98
N THR A 12 3.35 -10.40 -6.45
CA THR A 12 2.48 -9.51 -5.65
C THR A 12 2.50 -8.06 -6.14
N HIS A 13 2.51 -7.86 -7.47
CA HIS A 13 2.40 -6.52 -8.05
C HIS A 13 0.93 -6.11 -8.23
N PHE A 14 0.65 -4.81 -8.10
CA PHE A 14 -0.70 -4.27 -8.28
C PHE A 14 -1.18 -4.26 -9.74
N ASP A 15 -0.30 -4.56 -10.69
CA ASP A 15 -0.61 -4.64 -12.13
C ASP A 15 -1.11 -6.03 -12.56
N THR A 16 -2.27 -6.45 -12.04
CA THR A 16 -2.83 -7.76 -12.39
C THR A 16 -3.37 -7.77 -13.82
N HIS A 17 -3.01 -8.80 -14.60
CA HIS A 17 -3.42 -8.97 -15.99
C HIS A 17 -4.63 -9.91 -16.16
N GLY A 18 -5.09 -10.51 -15.07
CA GLY A 18 -6.28 -11.35 -14.97
C GLY A 18 -6.67 -11.45 -13.49
N GLY A 19 -7.92 -11.83 -13.19
CA GLY A 19 -8.33 -12.03 -11.79
C GLY A 19 -8.27 -10.80 -10.89
N HIS A 20 -8.32 -9.57 -11.44
CA HIS A 20 -8.04 -8.35 -10.69
C HIS A 20 -8.82 -8.23 -9.37
N PHE A 21 -10.14 -8.37 -9.41
CA PHE A 21 -10.98 -8.23 -8.22
C PHE A 21 -10.69 -9.28 -7.13
N PRO A 22 -10.66 -10.59 -7.43
CA PRO A 22 -10.31 -11.58 -6.42
C PRO A 22 -8.87 -11.41 -5.91
N ASP A 23 -7.90 -11.05 -6.76
CA ASP A 23 -6.51 -10.87 -6.35
C ASP A 23 -6.33 -9.64 -5.44
N MET A 24 -6.97 -8.52 -5.79
CA MET A 24 -6.98 -7.34 -4.94
C MET A 24 -7.58 -7.65 -3.57
N LYS A 25 -8.74 -8.30 -3.54
CA LYS A 25 -9.47 -8.59 -2.30
C LYS A 25 -8.74 -9.59 -1.41
N ASN A 26 -8.20 -10.66 -1.98
CA ASN A 26 -7.75 -11.81 -1.20
C ASN A 26 -6.23 -11.84 -0.99
N THR A 27 -5.46 -11.17 -1.86
CA THR A 27 -4.00 -11.31 -1.89
C THR A 27 -3.27 -9.98 -1.68
N LEU A 28 -3.65 -8.93 -2.40
CA LEU A 28 -2.83 -7.71 -2.50
C LEU A 28 -3.21 -6.62 -1.48
N LEU A 29 -4.51 -6.33 -1.32
CA LEU A 29 -4.96 -5.30 -0.37
C LEU A 29 -4.79 -5.71 1.11
N PRO A 30 -5.05 -6.96 1.54
CA PRO A 30 -4.94 -7.30 2.96
C PRO A 30 -3.55 -7.09 3.61
N PRO A 31 -2.42 -7.45 2.98
CA PRO A 31 -1.11 -7.17 3.56
C PRO A 31 -0.74 -5.68 3.42
N MET A 32 -1.14 -5.00 2.34
CA MET A 32 -0.91 -3.56 2.17
C MET A 32 -1.63 -2.75 3.25
N ASP A 33 -2.92 -3.01 3.48
CA ASP A 33 -3.75 -2.34 4.48
C ASP A 33 -3.15 -2.46 5.89
N ARG A 34 -2.74 -3.68 6.28
CA ARG A 34 -2.06 -3.93 7.55
C ARG A 34 -0.74 -3.16 7.69
N ALA A 35 0.08 -3.14 6.65
CA ALA A 35 1.37 -2.45 6.67
C ALA A 35 1.18 -0.93 6.72
N TYR A 36 0.22 -0.39 5.96
CA TYR A 36 -0.08 1.03 5.91
C TYR A 36 -0.65 1.53 7.25
N ALA A 37 -1.60 0.79 7.83
CA ALA A 37 -2.14 1.11 9.16
C ALA A 37 -1.05 1.10 10.24
N ALA A 38 -0.16 0.10 10.24
CA ALA A 38 0.95 0.02 11.18
C ALA A 38 1.92 1.21 11.02
N LEU A 39 2.24 1.60 9.78
CA LEU A 39 3.08 2.77 9.52
C LEU A 39 2.47 4.05 10.09
N LEU A 40 1.18 4.29 9.84
CA LEU A 40 0.50 5.48 10.36
C LEU A 40 0.48 5.49 11.89
N GLN A 41 0.17 4.35 12.50
CA GLN A 41 0.16 4.22 13.96
C GLN A 41 1.55 4.46 14.58
N ASP A 42 2.60 3.93 13.97
CA ASP A 42 3.97 4.13 14.43
C ASP A 42 4.43 5.59 14.30
N LEU A 43 4.05 6.27 13.21
CA LEU A 43 4.33 7.69 13.02
C LEU A 43 3.61 8.55 14.06
N ASP A 44 2.34 8.26 14.32
CA ASP A 44 1.52 8.95 15.32
C ASP A 44 2.08 8.77 16.74
N GLN A 45 2.38 7.54 17.15
CA GLN A 45 2.96 7.24 18.47
C GLN A 45 4.30 7.93 18.73
N ARG A 46 5.03 8.26 17.67
CA ARG A 46 6.32 8.96 17.75
C ARG A 46 6.20 10.47 17.58
N GLY A 47 4.98 11.00 17.41
CA GLY A 47 4.72 12.41 17.14
C GLY A 47 5.28 12.89 15.81
N LEU A 48 5.54 11.97 14.86
CA LEU A 48 6.13 12.28 13.56
C LEU A 48 5.10 12.54 12.47
N LEU A 49 3.86 12.08 12.67
CA LEU A 49 2.80 12.18 11.66
C LEU A 49 2.42 13.64 11.37
N GLU A 50 2.44 14.51 12.39
CA GLU A 50 2.10 15.94 12.26
C GLU A 50 2.97 16.69 11.25
N ASP A 51 4.24 16.29 11.11
CA ASP A 51 5.21 16.92 10.20
C ASP A 51 5.50 16.07 8.95
N THR A 52 4.77 14.95 8.76
CA THR A 52 5.02 13.99 7.67
C THR A 52 3.84 13.88 6.72
N LEU A 53 4.05 14.24 5.45
CA LEU A 53 3.11 13.88 4.39
C LEU A 53 3.29 12.41 4.00
N VAL A 54 2.23 11.62 4.19
CA VAL A 54 2.17 10.22 3.74
C VAL A 54 1.30 10.16 2.48
N VAL A 55 1.83 9.52 1.42
CA VAL A 55 1.13 9.38 0.13
C VAL A 55 1.13 7.92 -0.30
N TRP A 56 -0.05 7.40 -0.61
CA TRP A 56 -0.24 6.16 -1.36
C TRP A 56 -1.02 6.46 -2.63
N SER A 57 -0.44 6.13 -3.79
CA SER A 57 -1.02 6.43 -5.10
C SER A 57 -0.82 5.26 -6.05
N GLY A 58 -1.81 5.03 -6.91
CA GLY A 58 -1.69 4.19 -8.11
C GLY A 58 -1.59 5.04 -9.37
N GLU A 59 -1.14 4.44 -10.46
CA GLU A 59 -1.07 5.11 -11.78
C GLU A 59 -2.42 5.07 -12.52
N PHE A 60 -3.14 3.96 -12.39
CA PHE A 60 -4.40 3.70 -13.08
C PHE A 60 -5.32 2.79 -12.24
N GLY A 61 -6.63 2.91 -12.50
CA GLY A 61 -7.64 2.00 -11.95
C GLY A 61 -8.02 0.88 -12.93
N ARG A 62 -8.94 0.02 -12.51
CA ARG A 62 -9.56 -0.99 -13.39
C ARG A 62 -11.08 -0.79 -13.41
N THR A 63 -11.67 -0.96 -14.59
CA THR A 63 -13.13 -1.04 -14.75
C THR A 63 -13.58 -2.47 -14.41
N PRO A 64 -14.72 -2.67 -13.73
CA PRO A 64 -15.34 -3.98 -13.53
C PRO A 64 -15.49 -4.83 -14.78
#